data_AF-A0A0B7FJE6-F1
#
_entry.id   AF-A0A0B7FJE6-F1
#
_cell.length_a   1.000
_cell.length_b   1.000
_cell.length_c   1.000
_cell.angle_alpha   90.00
_cell.angle_beta   90.00
_cell.angle_gamma   90.00
#
_symmetry.space_group_name_H-M   'P 1'
#
loop_
_entity.id
_entity.type
_entity.pdbx_description
1 polymer ?
#
loop_
_entity_poly.entity_id
_entity_poly.type
_entity_poly.pdbx_seq_one_letter_code
_entity_poly.pdbx_strand_id
1 'polypeptide(L)'
;MPGNKKKKSGAARKKQAAGASATAPTAAADEPIVIPDDEMESSSDAENGTDQLDLPAQAEIIKERGNDQFRKSQYDSAIESYSKAISMNPNEPSYLTNRAASYMALKKFGLALADCQTAASLQSANPVPKTLLRLARCHLALGDTPACLAALRDLPDSTPGIQDVRRRAEGLELHLQRFKDAKEKNEWGAARLALEQAVESVEGDVPVQWRCWRVECEVARGSWAGAQNAVSDALRLAPNSSEVLTLRGLILFLTNQIPKAIQHAQQALRLDPDCTPARQLLRRIKEVERIKEEGNTFFKAGRLGEAVERYGEALEAIGEAQSEGGGGPLRAVLLSNRATAQFKLKQLEPALEDTNASLALNPDSYKALRTRARIHLELEHFEDAVRDFKAAQESAEGDGTAMGEVRSIAEEVKKAEVLLKRSKTKDYYKILNIARDCADSEIKKAYRRESLIHHPDKGGDEEKFKILTEAYTVLSDPQRRRRYDMGVDEDGESAGGGADPMMGMQMNLAEMLAQMQGGRGGFGGFSGGGFGGGGFPGGGGGFGGGHTHGFGY
;
A
#
# COMPACT_ATOMS: atom_id res chain seq x y z
N MET A 1 39.37 32.92 35.49
CA MET A 1 40.01 32.29 36.68
C MET A 1 39.52 30.84 36.78
N PRO A 2 40.41 29.83 36.68
CA PRO A 2 40.01 28.41 36.59
C PRO A 2 40.06 27.64 37.92
N GLY A 3 39.28 26.55 38.05
CA GLY A 3 39.09 25.78 39.29
C GLY A 3 39.18 24.25 39.17
N ASN A 4 40.37 23.75 38.82
CA ASN A 4 40.93 22.39 39.02
C ASN A 4 40.04 21.17 39.42
N LYS A 5 40.14 20.12 38.58
CA LYS A 5 40.49 18.71 38.89
C LYS A 5 39.71 17.90 39.95
N LYS A 6 39.28 16.69 39.54
CA LYS A 6 40.01 15.44 39.86
C LYS A 6 39.62 14.24 38.98
N LYS A 7 40.61 13.65 38.30
CA LYS A 7 40.57 12.24 37.84
C LYS A 7 40.76 11.31 39.05
N LYS A 8 40.19 10.11 39.02
CA LYS A 8 40.73 8.95 39.73
C LYS A 8 40.77 7.73 38.81
N SER A 9 41.98 7.27 38.52
CA SER A 9 42.28 5.94 38.02
C SER A 9 42.39 4.96 39.19
N GLY A 10 42.08 3.68 38.95
CA GLY A 10 42.33 2.59 39.87
C GLY A 10 42.59 1.31 39.09
N ALA A 11 43.74 0.67 39.31
CA ALA A 11 44.15 -0.56 38.64
C ALA A 11 44.90 -1.47 39.61
N ALA A 12 44.90 -2.79 39.32
CA ALA A 12 45.60 -3.87 40.03
C ALA A 12 45.02 -4.26 41.42
N ARG A 13 45.10 -5.52 41.91
CA ARG A 13 45.72 -6.76 41.37
C ARG A 13 45.18 -8.04 42.06
N LYS A 14 45.14 -9.16 41.30
CA LYS A 14 45.31 -10.60 41.66
C LYS A 14 45.19 -11.08 43.14
N LYS A 15 44.35 -12.12 43.35
CA LYS A 15 44.71 -13.54 43.68
C LYS A 15 43.41 -14.40 43.58
N GLN A 16 43.26 -15.59 42.95
CA GLN A 16 43.99 -16.87 42.80
C GLN A 16 43.58 -18.00 43.78
N ALA A 17 42.71 -18.92 43.31
CA ALA A 17 42.55 -20.37 43.60
C ALA A 17 41.24 -20.83 42.88
N ALA A 18 41.16 -21.77 41.92
CA ALA A 18 41.56 -23.20 41.88
C ALA A 18 40.70 -24.07 42.84
N GLY A 19 39.97 -25.12 42.44
CA GLY A 19 39.61 -25.72 41.13
C GLY A 19 38.23 -26.45 41.27
N ALA A 20 37.76 -27.35 40.41
CA ALA A 20 38.28 -27.99 39.18
C ALA A 20 37.11 -28.67 38.39
N SER A 21 37.33 -29.02 37.10
CA SER A 21 36.69 -30.08 36.28
C SER A 21 35.15 -30.31 36.32
N ALA A 22 34.39 -30.59 35.26
CA ALA A 22 34.59 -30.84 33.82
C ALA A 22 33.16 -30.90 33.18
N THR A 23 32.86 -30.94 31.88
CA THR A 23 33.63 -30.97 30.60
C THR A 23 32.73 -30.39 29.49
N ALA A 24 33.27 -30.04 28.32
CA ALA A 24 32.50 -29.74 27.09
C ALA A 24 33.30 -30.15 25.84
N PRO A 25 32.65 -30.57 24.74
CA PRO A 25 33.33 -31.11 23.56
C PRO A 25 33.88 -30.02 22.63
N THR A 26 35.04 -30.29 22.02
CA THR A 26 35.67 -29.44 20.99
C THR A 26 35.87 -30.22 19.69
N ALA A 27 35.97 -29.48 18.58
CA ALA A 27 36.10 -30.01 17.23
C ALA A 27 37.29 -30.97 17.06
N ALA A 28 37.08 -32.05 16.31
CA ALA A 28 38.13 -32.93 15.82
C ALA A 28 38.68 -32.38 14.49
N ALA A 29 40.01 -32.30 14.40
CA ALA A 29 40.75 -32.15 13.15
C ALA A 29 41.34 -33.51 12.76
N ASP A 30 41.71 -33.69 11.48
CA ASP A 30 42.19 -34.96 10.92
C ASP A 30 43.34 -35.60 11.72
N GLU A 31 43.17 -36.87 12.07
CA GLU A 31 44.26 -37.77 12.45
C GLU A 31 44.79 -38.51 11.21
N PRO A 32 46.12 -38.68 11.05
CA PRO A 32 46.68 -39.46 9.95
C PRO A 32 46.50 -40.96 10.17
N ILE A 33 45.99 -41.66 9.16
CA ILE A 33 45.80 -43.12 9.19
C ILE A 33 47.16 -43.81 9.09
N VAL A 34 47.49 -44.61 10.11
CA VAL A 34 48.64 -45.53 10.11
C VAL A 34 48.24 -46.86 9.47
N ILE A 35 49.07 -47.37 8.57
CA ILE A 35 49.01 -48.73 8.01
C ILE A 35 50.29 -49.46 8.46
N PRO A 36 50.27 -50.76 8.85
CA PRO A 36 51.43 -51.42 9.43
C PRO A 36 52.51 -51.76 8.38
N ASP A 37 53.76 -51.75 8.82
CA ASP A 37 54.89 -52.36 8.10
C ASP A 37 54.74 -53.90 8.09
N ASP A 38 55.07 -54.52 6.95
CA ASP A 38 55.32 -55.96 6.84
C ASP A 38 56.59 -56.16 5.99
N GLU A 39 57.40 -57.18 6.32
CA GLU A 39 58.85 -57.16 6.06
C GLU A 39 59.27 -57.53 4.62
N MET A 40 60.48 -57.09 4.24
CA MET A 40 61.15 -57.45 2.98
C MET A 40 61.65 -58.91 2.99
N GLU A 41 61.38 -59.65 1.91
CA GLU A 41 62.33 -60.64 1.40
C GLU A 41 62.79 -60.27 -0.02
N SER A 42 64.08 -60.51 -0.28
CA SER A 42 64.80 -60.03 -1.46
C SER A 42 64.88 -61.07 -2.57
N SER A 43 64.59 -60.67 -3.81
CA SER A 43 65.22 -61.28 -4.98
C SER A 43 65.55 -60.21 -6.01
N SER A 44 66.84 -59.92 -6.17
CA SER A 44 67.36 -59.17 -7.31
C SER A 44 67.20 -59.99 -8.59
N ASP A 45 66.69 -59.38 -9.67
CA ASP A 45 67.45 -59.23 -10.90
C ASP A 45 66.78 -58.26 -11.90
N ALA A 46 67.64 -57.67 -12.73
CA ALA A 46 67.44 -56.69 -13.81
C ALA A 46 66.03 -56.47 -14.42
N GLU A 47 65.63 -55.21 -14.61
CA GLU A 47 65.79 -54.48 -15.89
C GLU A 47 65.38 -52.98 -15.80
N ASN A 48 65.71 -52.18 -16.82
CA ASN A 48 65.49 -50.73 -16.87
C ASN A 48 64.04 -50.34 -17.21
N GLY A 49 63.57 -49.18 -16.71
CA GLY A 49 62.64 -48.32 -17.47
C GLY A 49 61.50 -47.64 -16.72
N THR A 50 61.55 -46.29 -16.67
CA THR A 50 60.41 -45.34 -16.81
C THR A 50 59.07 -45.63 -16.11
N ASP A 51 58.69 -44.78 -15.13
CA ASP A 51 57.46 -43.95 -15.22
C ASP A 51 57.24 -43.07 -13.97
N GLN A 52 57.97 -41.96 -13.88
CA GLN A 52 57.40 -40.75 -13.29
C GLN A 52 56.69 -39.99 -14.42
N LEU A 53 55.38 -40.24 -14.56
CA LEU A 53 54.55 -39.54 -15.55
C LEU A 53 54.67 -38.02 -15.34
N ASP A 54 55.02 -37.32 -16.41
CA ASP A 54 55.13 -35.86 -16.44
C ASP A 54 53.82 -35.19 -15.94
N LEU A 55 53.93 -34.08 -15.21
CA LEU A 55 52.77 -33.41 -14.57
C LEU A 55 51.65 -33.05 -15.57
N PRO A 56 51.94 -32.52 -16.77
CA PRO A 56 50.97 -32.37 -17.85
C PRO A 56 50.36 -33.69 -18.34
N ALA A 57 51.13 -34.78 -18.43
CA ALA A 57 50.59 -36.09 -18.85
C ALA A 57 49.59 -36.65 -17.83
N GLN A 58 49.84 -36.44 -16.52
CA GLN A 58 48.87 -36.76 -15.47
C GLN A 58 47.61 -35.88 -15.57
N ALA A 59 47.76 -34.60 -15.89
CA ALA A 59 46.64 -33.68 -16.09
C ALA A 59 45.74 -34.10 -17.26
N GLU A 60 46.32 -34.58 -18.37
CA GLU A 60 45.56 -35.10 -19.53
C GLU A 60 44.71 -36.34 -19.18
N ILE A 61 45.26 -37.29 -18.42
CA ILE A 61 44.52 -38.48 -17.95
C ILE A 61 43.32 -38.07 -17.09
N ILE A 62 43.52 -37.09 -16.19
CA ILE A 62 42.46 -36.58 -15.31
C ILE A 62 41.41 -35.79 -16.11
N LYS A 63 41.82 -35.04 -17.14
CA LYS A 63 40.92 -34.38 -18.09
C LYS A 63 40.06 -35.39 -18.87
N GLU A 64 40.61 -36.50 -19.34
CA GLU A 64 39.80 -37.54 -20.00
C GLU A 64 38.83 -38.24 -19.03
N ARG A 65 39.23 -38.49 -17.78
CA ARG A 65 38.30 -38.93 -16.72
C ARG A 65 37.15 -37.93 -16.52
N GLY A 66 37.45 -36.63 -16.53
CA GLY A 66 36.44 -35.56 -16.51
C GLY A 66 35.53 -35.58 -17.74
N ASN A 67 36.07 -35.84 -18.94
CA ASN A 67 35.28 -36.00 -20.17
C ASN A 67 34.31 -37.18 -20.08
N ASP A 68 34.72 -38.31 -19.51
CA ASP A 68 33.85 -39.46 -19.30
C ASP A 68 32.75 -39.21 -18.27
N GLN A 69 33.06 -38.50 -17.19
CA GLN A 69 32.06 -38.06 -16.21
C GLN A 69 31.06 -37.07 -16.86
N PHE A 70 31.54 -36.13 -17.68
CA PHE A 70 30.70 -35.20 -18.43
C PHE A 70 29.77 -35.93 -19.42
N ARG A 71 30.28 -36.92 -20.17
CA ARG A 71 29.48 -37.79 -21.06
C ARG A 71 28.39 -38.57 -20.32
N LYS A 72 28.62 -38.90 -19.04
CA LYS A 72 27.68 -39.56 -18.12
C LYS A 72 26.76 -38.59 -17.36
N SER A 73 26.78 -37.29 -17.70
CA SER A 73 26.04 -36.22 -17.01
C SER A 73 26.40 -36.05 -15.52
N GLN A 74 27.56 -36.56 -15.08
CA GLN A 74 28.07 -36.44 -13.71
C GLN A 74 28.84 -35.12 -13.56
N TYR A 75 28.14 -33.99 -13.70
CA TYR A 75 28.76 -32.68 -13.87
C TYR A 75 29.58 -32.21 -12.65
N ASP A 76 29.13 -32.41 -11.41
CA ASP A 76 29.90 -32.01 -10.23
C ASP A 76 31.20 -32.84 -10.10
N SER A 77 31.17 -34.15 -10.34
CA SER A 77 32.39 -34.98 -10.38
C SER A 77 33.32 -34.64 -11.56
N ALA A 78 32.76 -34.21 -12.70
CA ALA A 78 33.55 -33.70 -13.81
C ALA A 78 34.24 -32.37 -13.43
N ILE A 79 33.55 -31.47 -12.70
CA ILE A 79 34.11 -30.21 -12.17
C ILE A 79 35.28 -30.49 -11.22
N GLU A 80 35.18 -31.49 -10.35
CA GLU A 80 36.30 -31.93 -9.49
C GLU A 80 37.51 -32.38 -10.33
N SER A 81 37.30 -33.28 -11.29
CA SER A 81 38.36 -33.77 -12.18
C SER A 81 39.02 -32.63 -12.97
N TYR A 82 38.24 -31.75 -13.61
CA TYR A 82 38.80 -30.61 -14.34
C TYR A 82 39.50 -29.61 -13.41
N SER A 83 39.01 -29.39 -12.19
CA SER A 83 39.69 -28.53 -11.21
C SER A 83 41.04 -29.11 -10.77
N LYS A 84 41.13 -30.44 -10.63
CA LYS A 84 42.40 -31.13 -10.39
C LYS A 84 43.35 -31.01 -11.58
N ALA A 85 42.88 -31.17 -12.82
CA ALA A 85 43.69 -30.94 -14.02
C ALA A 85 44.22 -29.49 -14.10
N ILE A 86 43.38 -28.50 -13.82
CA ILE A 86 43.77 -27.08 -13.74
C ILE A 86 44.83 -26.84 -12.66
N SER A 87 44.75 -27.52 -11.51
CA SER A 87 45.76 -27.38 -10.45
C SER A 87 47.13 -27.97 -10.84
N MET A 88 47.17 -28.91 -11.77
CA MET A 88 48.40 -29.54 -12.26
C MET A 88 49.02 -28.80 -13.44
N ASN A 89 48.21 -28.24 -14.34
CA ASN A 89 48.67 -27.38 -15.42
C ASN A 89 47.68 -26.21 -15.64
N PRO A 90 47.90 -25.06 -14.98
CA PRO A 90 47.00 -23.90 -15.02
C PRO A 90 46.94 -23.18 -16.38
N ASN A 91 47.95 -23.38 -17.23
CA ASN A 91 48.11 -22.64 -18.49
C ASN A 91 47.33 -23.28 -19.67
N GLU A 92 46.73 -24.45 -19.48
CA GLU A 92 46.01 -25.17 -20.53
C GLU A 92 44.54 -24.75 -20.61
N PRO A 93 44.11 -24.05 -21.67
CA PRO A 93 42.76 -23.48 -21.73
C PRO A 93 41.65 -24.53 -21.85
N SER A 94 41.93 -25.72 -22.42
CA SER A 94 40.89 -26.72 -22.67
C SER A 94 40.22 -27.20 -21.38
N TYR A 95 40.97 -27.29 -20.27
CA TYR A 95 40.44 -27.72 -18.97
C TYR A 95 39.43 -26.70 -18.43
N LEU A 96 39.79 -25.40 -18.48
CA LEU A 96 38.90 -24.29 -18.13
C LEU A 96 37.62 -24.32 -18.98
N THR A 97 37.73 -24.47 -20.30
CA THR A 97 36.52 -24.51 -21.15
C THR A 97 35.62 -25.72 -20.86
N ASN A 98 36.18 -26.88 -20.48
CA ASN A 98 35.40 -28.08 -20.17
C ASN A 98 34.78 -28.02 -18.76
N ARG A 99 35.47 -27.40 -17.79
CA ARG A 99 34.87 -27.05 -16.49
C ARG A 99 33.73 -26.03 -16.66
N ALA A 100 33.93 -25.00 -17.47
CA ALA A 100 32.88 -24.05 -17.84
C ALA A 100 31.66 -24.74 -18.45
N ALA A 101 31.85 -25.71 -19.35
CA ALA A 101 30.74 -26.48 -19.93
C ALA A 101 29.94 -27.27 -18.88
N SER A 102 30.63 -27.80 -17.87
CA SER A 102 30.01 -28.50 -16.74
C SER A 102 29.23 -27.53 -15.83
N TYR A 103 29.77 -26.34 -15.58
CA TYR A 103 29.06 -25.27 -14.87
C TYR A 103 27.83 -24.77 -15.66
N MET A 104 27.92 -24.62 -16.99
CA MET A 104 26.78 -24.27 -17.85
C MET A 104 25.67 -25.32 -17.78
N ALA A 105 26.01 -26.61 -17.78
CA ALA A 105 25.03 -27.69 -17.64
C ALA A 105 24.30 -27.67 -16.29
N LEU A 106 24.97 -27.20 -15.23
CA LEU A 106 24.40 -26.95 -13.91
C LEU A 106 23.78 -25.56 -13.74
N LYS A 107 23.66 -24.77 -14.81
CA LYS A 107 23.22 -23.34 -14.80
C LYS A 107 24.04 -22.42 -13.89
N LYS A 108 25.25 -22.82 -13.46
CA LYS A 108 26.19 -22.03 -12.66
C LYS A 108 26.94 -21.03 -13.55
N PHE A 109 26.21 -20.19 -14.30
CA PHE A 109 26.75 -19.37 -15.39
C PHE A 109 27.80 -18.34 -14.95
N GLY A 110 27.71 -17.80 -13.72
CA GLY A 110 28.74 -16.91 -13.18
C GLY A 110 30.11 -17.57 -13.05
N LEU A 111 30.16 -18.84 -12.61
CA LEU A 111 31.41 -19.62 -12.55
C LEU A 111 31.89 -20.01 -13.96
N ALA A 112 30.97 -20.39 -14.84
CA ALA A 112 31.29 -20.68 -16.24
C ALA A 112 31.87 -19.47 -16.98
N LEU A 113 31.35 -18.27 -16.69
CA LEU A 113 31.83 -17.02 -17.27
C LEU A 113 33.29 -16.74 -16.89
N ALA A 114 33.63 -16.87 -15.60
CA ALA A 114 35.00 -16.66 -15.12
C ALA A 114 36.00 -17.64 -15.79
N ASP A 115 35.66 -18.93 -15.86
CA ASP A 115 36.47 -19.94 -16.56
C ASP A 115 36.62 -19.62 -18.07
N CYS A 116 35.55 -19.16 -18.74
CA CYS A 116 35.60 -18.77 -20.14
C CYS A 116 36.45 -17.50 -20.37
N GLN A 117 36.40 -16.52 -19.46
CA GLN A 117 37.23 -15.32 -19.51
C GLN A 117 38.72 -15.64 -19.34
N THR A 118 39.06 -16.52 -18.38
CA THR A 118 40.44 -16.99 -18.19
C THR A 118 40.92 -17.82 -19.38
N ALA A 119 40.08 -18.69 -19.95
CA ALA A 119 40.43 -19.43 -21.16
C ALA A 119 40.65 -18.49 -22.37
N ALA A 120 39.81 -17.45 -22.52
CA ALA A 120 39.92 -16.48 -23.60
C ALA A 120 41.18 -15.60 -23.48
N SER A 121 41.61 -15.23 -22.26
CA SER A 121 42.84 -14.45 -22.08
C SER A 121 44.10 -15.27 -22.40
N LEU A 122 44.16 -16.54 -21.97
CA LEU A 122 45.21 -17.48 -22.37
C LEU A 122 45.24 -17.73 -23.88
N GLN A 123 44.08 -17.71 -24.54
CA GLN A 123 43.93 -17.89 -25.99
C GLN A 123 44.01 -16.57 -26.78
N SER A 124 44.38 -15.45 -26.16
CA SER A 124 44.40 -14.13 -26.82
C SER A 124 45.27 -14.08 -28.09
N ALA A 125 46.36 -14.86 -28.15
CA ALA A 125 47.21 -14.98 -29.33
C ALA A 125 46.63 -15.88 -30.45
N ASN A 126 45.76 -16.84 -30.10
CA ASN A 126 45.11 -17.76 -31.04
C ASN A 126 43.67 -18.06 -30.55
N PRO A 127 42.70 -17.15 -30.79
CA PRO A 127 41.36 -17.28 -30.23
C PRO A 127 40.62 -18.52 -30.73
N VAL A 128 40.11 -19.35 -29.81
CA VAL A 128 39.39 -20.58 -30.16
C VAL A 128 37.88 -20.33 -30.23
N PRO A 129 37.22 -20.58 -31.38
CA PRO A 129 35.79 -20.29 -31.56
C PRO A 129 34.87 -20.95 -30.51
N LYS A 130 35.22 -22.17 -30.07
CA LYS A 130 34.49 -22.91 -29.03
C LYS A 130 34.50 -22.17 -27.67
N THR A 131 35.57 -21.46 -27.35
CA THR A 131 35.71 -20.67 -26.12
C THR A 131 34.86 -19.41 -26.20
N LEU A 132 35.00 -18.64 -27.30
CA LEU A 132 34.25 -17.41 -27.52
C LEU A 132 32.73 -17.66 -27.58
N LEU A 133 32.29 -18.76 -28.20
CA LEU A 133 30.87 -19.13 -28.22
C LEU A 133 30.35 -19.53 -26.83
N ARG A 134 31.15 -20.20 -26.00
CA ARG A 134 30.80 -20.50 -24.59
C ARG A 134 30.74 -19.22 -23.76
N LEU A 135 31.71 -18.31 -23.96
CA LEU A 135 31.75 -16.98 -23.33
C LEU A 135 30.49 -16.16 -23.67
N ALA A 136 30.14 -16.03 -24.94
CA ALA A 136 28.93 -15.35 -25.41
C ALA A 136 27.65 -15.94 -24.81
N ARG A 137 27.53 -17.29 -24.77
CA ARG A 137 26.41 -17.98 -24.13
C ARG A 137 26.32 -17.70 -22.62
N CYS A 138 27.45 -17.59 -21.91
CA CYS A 138 27.45 -17.22 -20.50
C CYS A 138 27.02 -15.77 -20.28
N HIS A 139 27.48 -14.81 -21.10
CA HIS A 139 27.01 -13.42 -21.05
C HIS A 139 25.50 -13.32 -21.32
N LEU A 140 24.99 -13.99 -22.37
CA LEU A 140 23.56 -14.06 -22.66
C LEU A 140 22.75 -14.64 -21.49
N ALA A 141 23.22 -15.75 -20.90
CA ALA A 141 22.56 -16.40 -19.77
C ALA A 141 22.64 -15.61 -18.44
N LEU A 142 23.41 -14.52 -18.40
CA LEU A 142 23.49 -13.58 -17.28
C LEU A 142 22.86 -12.21 -17.61
N GLY A 143 22.30 -12.04 -18.81
CA GLY A 143 21.63 -10.82 -19.26
C GLY A 143 22.56 -9.72 -19.82
N ASP A 144 23.84 -10.01 -20.03
CA ASP A 144 24.85 -9.07 -20.54
C ASP A 144 24.88 -9.10 -22.08
N THR A 145 23.91 -8.42 -22.71
CA THR A 145 23.82 -8.37 -24.17
C THR A 145 25.01 -7.68 -24.85
N PRO A 146 25.59 -6.57 -24.35
CA PRO A 146 26.70 -5.90 -25.03
C PRO A 146 27.96 -6.78 -25.10
N ALA A 147 28.34 -7.44 -24.00
CA ALA A 147 29.50 -8.33 -24.00
C ALA A 147 29.22 -9.62 -24.78
N CYS A 148 27.98 -10.12 -24.77
CA CYS A 148 27.58 -11.23 -25.64
C CYS A 148 27.79 -10.87 -27.13
N LEU A 149 27.24 -9.75 -27.60
CA LEU A 149 27.37 -9.32 -28.99
C LEU A 149 28.83 -9.03 -29.38
N ALA A 150 29.62 -8.45 -28.47
CA ALA A 150 31.06 -8.27 -28.67
C ALA A 150 31.80 -9.62 -28.85
N ALA A 151 31.54 -10.61 -28.00
CA ALA A 151 32.14 -11.95 -28.11
C ALA A 151 31.67 -12.73 -29.36
N LEU A 152 30.49 -12.39 -29.93
CA LEU A 152 30.00 -12.96 -31.19
C LEU A 152 30.60 -12.28 -32.44
N ARG A 153 31.09 -11.04 -32.34
CA ARG A 153 31.65 -10.29 -33.49
C ARG A 153 32.93 -10.92 -34.02
N ASP A 154 33.75 -11.47 -33.12
CA ASP A 154 35.06 -12.02 -33.43
C ASP A 154 34.99 -13.52 -33.83
N LEU A 155 33.78 -14.04 -34.06
CA LEU A 155 33.49 -15.41 -34.49
C LEU A 155 33.10 -15.50 -35.99
N PRO A 156 33.55 -16.52 -36.74
CA PRO A 156 33.05 -16.78 -38.09
C PRO A 156 31.55 -17.12 -38.10
N ASP A 157 30.78 -16.57 -39.04
CA ASP A 157 29.34 -16.85 -39.18
C ASP A 157 29.00 -18.33 -39.48
N SER A 158 29.99 -19.13 -39.90
CA SER A 158 29.88 -20.59 -40.07
C SER A 158 29.88 -21.38 -38.75
N THR A 159 30.12 -20.72 -37.61
CA THR A 159 30.18 -21.36 -36.29
C THR A 159 28.80 -21.91 -35.87
N PRO A 160 28.65 -23.23 -35.60
CA PRO A 160 27.36 -23.81 -35.27
C PRO A 160 26.67 -23.16 -34.06
N GLY A 161 25.43 -22.70 -34.25
CA GLY A 161 24.62 -22.05 -33.22
C GLY A 161 24.98 -20.59 -32.94
N ILE A 162 25.84 -19.93 -33.74
CA ILE A 162 26.13 -18.48 -33.59
C ILE A 162 24.88 -17.64 -33.83
N GLN A 163 24.07 -17.98 -34.85
CA GLN A 163 22.88 -17.24 -35.25
C GLN A 163 21.76 -17.32 -34.21
N ASP A 164 21.63 -18.44 -33.51
CA ASP A 164 20.64 -18.60 -32.44
C ASP A 164 21.00 -17.77 -31.20
N VAL A 165 22.29 -17.74 -30.83
CA VAL A 165 22.77 -16.89 -29.72
C VAL A 165 22.64 -15.42 -30.09
N ARG A 166 22.97 -15.03 -31.33
CA ARG A 166 22.81 -13.64 -31.83
C ARG A 166 21.34 -13.19 -31.77
N ARG A 167 20.43 -13.97 -32.35
CA ARG A 167 18.97 -13.67 -32.35
C ARG A 167 18.41 -13.53 -30.93
N ARG A 168 18.86 -14.38 -29.99
CA ARG A 168 18.46 -14.29 -28.58
C ARG A 168 19.01 -13.05 -27.87
N ALA A 169 20.26 -12.67 -28.16
CA ALA A 169 20.86 -11.46 -27.60
C ALA A 169 20.17 -10.19 -28.13
N GLU A 170 19.90 -10.11 -29.43
CA GLU A 170 19.14 -9.03 -30.07
C GLU A 170 17.70 -8.94 -29.52
N GLY A 171 17.04 -10.09 -29.32
CA GLY A 171 15.71 -10.15 -28.70
C GLY A 171 15.69 -9.63 -27.27
N LEU A 172 16.62 -10.08 -26.42
CA LEU A 172 16.76 -9.58 -25.05
C LEU A 172 17.09 -8.07 -25.03
N GLU A 173 17.98 -7.60 -25.90
CA GLU A 173 18.30 -6.18 -26.01
C GLU A 173 17.07 -5.35 -26.37
N LEU A 174 16.23 -5.82 -27.29
CA LEU A 174 14.96 -5.18 -27.62
C LEU A 174 14.00 -5.11 -26.42
N HIS A 175 13.92 -6.15 -25.59
CA HIS A 175 13.13 -6.09 -24.35
C HIS A 175 13.69 -5.06 -23.34
N LEU A 176 15.02 -4.98 -23.21
CA LEU A 176 15.69 -4.00 -22.34
C LEU A 176 15.56 -2.56 -22.87
N GLN A 177 15.57 -2.34 -24.18
CA GLN A 177 15.30 -1.04 -24.80
C GLN A 177 13.84 -0.62 -24.54
N ARG A 178 12.87 -1.51 -24.80
CA ARG A 178 11.44 -1.26 -24.49
C ARG A 178 11.21 -0.93 -23.01
N PHE A 179 11.91 -1.61 -22.09
CA PHE A 179 11.87 -1.27 -20.67
C PHE A 179 12.35 0.16 -20.39
N LYS A 180 13.49 0.57 -20.95
CA LYS A 180 14.04 1.92 -20.80
C LYS A 180 13.12 2.99 -21.39
N ASP A 181 12.67 2.80 -22.63
CA ASP A 181 11.75 3.70 -23.32
C ASP A 181 10.44 3.90 -22.53
N ALA A 182 9.87 2.81 -22.00
CA ALA A 182 8.66 2.86 -21.19
C ALA A 182 8.91 3.55 -19.83
N LYS A 183 10.09 3.34 -19.22
CA LYS A 183 10.50 4.02 -17.98
C LYS A 183 10.66 5.53 -18.19
N GLU A 184 11.26 5.97 -19.30
CA GLU A 184 11.39 7.39 -19.65
C GLU A 184 10.03 8.06 -19.91
N LYS A 185 9.08 7.32 -20.49
CA LYS A 185 7.70 7.78 -20.72
C LYS A 185 6.79 7.71 -19.48
N ASN A 186 7.28 7.20 -18.34
CA ASN A 186 6.48 6.88 -17.15
C ASN A 186 5.38 5.83 -17.40
N GLU A 187 5.51 5.00 -18.43
CA GLU A 187 4.61 3.90 -18.78
C GLU A 187 4.93 2.65 -17.93
N TRP A 188 4.86 2.79 -16.59
CA TRP A 188 5.31 1.77 -15.62
C TRP A 188 4.69 0.37 -15.81
N GLY A 189 3.50 0.31 -16.41
CA GLY A 189 2.86 -0.96 -16.79
C GLY A 189 3.58 -1.67 -17.95
N ALA A 190 3.92 -0.94 -19.02
CA ALA A 190 4.69 -1.46 -20.14
C ALA A 190 6.13 -1.75 -19.74
N ALA A 191 6.73 -0.90 -18.89
CA ALA A 191 8.07 -1.12 -18.33
C ALA A 191 8.14 -2.44 -17.56
N ARG A 192 7.19 -2.69 -16.63
CA ARG A 192 7.14 -3.97 -15.90
C ARG A 192 7.07 -5.16 -16.86
N LEU A 193 6.17 -5.14 -17.84
CA LEU A 193 5.99 -6.24 -18.78
C LEU A 193 7.24 -6.50 -19.64
N ALA A 194 7.89 -5.44 -20.13
CA ALA A 194 9.13 -5.55 -20.88
C ALA A 194 10.29 -6.12 -20.03
N LEU A 195 10.33 -5.76 -18.74
CA LEU A 195 11.31 -6.30 -17.78
C LEU A 195 11.02 -7.77 -17.44
N GLU A 196 9.76 -8.17 -17.31
CA GLU A 196 9.37 -9.58 -17.13
C GLU A 196 9.79 -10.43 -18.33
N GLN A 197 9.55 -9.96 -19.57
CA GLN A 197 10.03 -10.61 -20.79
C GLN A 197 11.57 -10.70 -20.86
N ALA A 198 12.28 -9.66 -20.44
CA ALA A 198 13.74 -9.70 -20.34
C ALA A 198 14.20 -10.77 -19.34
N VAL A 199 13.58 -10.83 -18.15
CA VAL A 199 13.87 -11.85 -17.12
C VAL A 199 13.60 -13.27 -17.64
N GLU A 200 12.49 -13.51 -18.34
CA GLU A 200 12.14 -14.82 -18.90
C GLU A 200 13.14 -15.31 -19.97
N SER A 201 13.82 -14.40 -20.67
CA SER A 201 14.82 -14.74 -21.70
C SER A 201 16.19 -15.18 -21.15
N VAL A 202 16.44 -14.92 -19.86
CA VAL A 202 17.68 -15.19 -19.14
C VAL A 202 17.61 -16.55 -18.44
N GLU A 203 18.63 -17.40 -18.64
CA GLU A 203 18.65 -18.77 -18.12
C GLU A 203 19.33 -18.92 -16.75
N GLY A 204 20.13 -17.93 -16.34
CA GLY A 204 20.91 -17.91 -15.10
C GLY A 204 20.41 -16.92 -14.06
N ASP A 205 21.31 -16.51 -13.17
CA ASP A 205 21.00 -15.53 -12.12
C ASP A 205 20.70 -14.16 -12.73
N VAL A 206 19.43 -13.73 -12.63
CA VAL A 206 18.99 -12.39 -13.01
C VAL A 206 19.90 -11.33 -12.37
N PRO A 207 20.27 -10.24 -13.06
CA PRO A 207 21.05 -9.14 -12.45
C PRO A 207 20.35 -8.50 -11.24
N VAL A 208 21.13 -8.08 -10.23
CA VAL A 208 20.59 -7.35 -9.06
C VAL A 208 19.87 -6.08 -9.48
N GLN A 209 20.44 -5.33 -10.43
CA GLN A 209 19.87 -4.11 -10.99
C GLN A 209 18.46 -4.32 -11.58
N TRP A 210 18.19 -5.46 -12.22
CA TRP A 210 16.85 -5.75 -12.77
C TRP A 210 15.84 -6.04 -11.66
N ARG A 211 16.28 -6.58 -10.51
CA ARG A 211 15.42 -6.71 -9.32
C ARG A 211 15.13 -5.34 -8.71
N CYS A 212 16.12 -4.43 -8.67
CA CYS A 212 15.92 -3.04 -8.28
C CYS A 212 14.91 -2.33 -9.20
N TRP A 213 15.03 -2.46 -10.52
CA TRP A 213 14.06 -1.95 -11.49
C TRP A 213 12.66 -2.52 -11.31
N ARG A 214 12.51 -3.81 -11.00
CA ARG A 214 11.20 -4.40 -10.68
C ARG A 214 10.57 -3.75 -9.45
N VAL A 215 11.38 -3.48 -8.41
CA VAL A 215 10.92 -2.74 -7.22
C VAL A 215 10.49 -1.31 -7.56
N GLU A 216 11.28 -0.58 -8.35
CA GLU A 216 10.94 0.76 -8.83
C GLU A 216 9.61 0.78 -9.60
N CYS A 217 9.40 -0.17 -10.52
CA CYS A 217 8.14 -0.27 -11.27
C CYS A 217 6.93 -0.52 -10.36
N GLU A 218 7.05 -1.37 -9.34
CA GLU A 218 5.95 -1.61 -8.39
C GLU A 218 5.64 -0.38 -7.54
N VAL A 219 6.67 0.34 -7.06
CA VAL A 219 6.52 1.60 -6.32
C VAL A 219 5.84 2.65 -7.19
N ALA A 220 6.32 2.85 -8.42
CA ALA A 220 5.79 3.86 -9.33
C ALA A 220 4.34 3.59 -9.79
N ARG A 221 3.91 2.33 -9.75
CA ARG A 221 2.52 1.90 -9.96
C ARG A 221 1.61 2.06 -8.73
N GLY A 222 2.14 2.44 -7.56
CA GLY A 222 1.41 2.39 -6.29
C GLY A 222 1.09 0.96 -5.81
N SER A 223 1.78 -0.05 -6.34
CA SER A 223 1.58 -1.47 -6.00
C SER A 223 2.35 -1.81 -4.71
N TRP A 224 1.88 -1.31 -3.56
CA TRP A 224 2.63 -1.40 -2.30
C TRP A 224 2.90 -2.84 -1.85
N ALA A 225 1.93 -3.75 -2.00
CA ALA A 225 2.13 -5.17 -1.72
C ALA A 225 3.12 -5.82 -2.70
N GLY A 226 3.04 -5.48 -3.99
CA GLY A 226 3.99 -5.95 -5.01
C GLY A 226 5.41 -5.46 -4.74
N ALA A 227 5.58 -4.19 -4.36
CA ALA A 227 6.87 -3.60 -4.00
C ALA A 227 7.47 -4.25 -2.74
N GLN A 228 6.65 -4.50 -1.71
CA GLN A 228 7.06 -5.21 -0.49
C GLN A 228 7.56 -6.63 -0.78
N ASN A 229 6.90 -7.36 -1.69
CA ASN A 229 7.32 -8.68 -2.12
C ASN A 229 8.61 -8.62 -2.95
N ALA A 230 8.64 -7.77 -3.99
CA ALA A 230 9.79 -7.63 -4.89
C ALA A 230 11.09 -7.23 -4.16
N VAL A 231 11.01 -6.32 -3.17
CA VAL A 231 12.20 -5.93 -2.38
C VAL A 231 12.62 -7.02 -1.40
N SER A 232 11.68 -7.84 -0.91
CA SER A 232 12.00 -8.98 -0.04
C SER A 232 12.71 -10.09 -0.84
N ASP A 233 12.30 -10.33 -2.08
CA ASP A 233 13.00 -11.23 -3.00
C ASP A 233 14.39 -10.71 -3.40
N ALA A 234 14.52 -9.41 -3.62
CA ALA A 234 15.82 -8.78 -3.87
C ALA A 234 16.77 -8.91 -2.66
N LEU A 235 16.29 -8.67 -1.43
CA LEU A 235 17.08 -8.83 -0.20
C LEU A 235 17.46 -10.29 0.07
N ARG A 236 16.62 -11.26 -0.30
CA ARG A 236 16.91 -12.69 -0.13
C ARG A 236 18.15 -13.13 -0.92
N LEU A 237 18.35 -12.53 -2.09
CA LEU A 237 19.43 -12.86 -3.01
C LEU A 237 20.65 -11.92 -2.88
N ALA A 238 20.43 -10.66 -2.47
CA ALA A 238 21.46 -9.66 -2.27
C ALA A 238 21.31 -8.94 -0.89
N PRO A 239 21.48 -9.65 0.25
CA PRO A 239 21.19 -9.11 1.58
C PRO A 239 22.10 -7.94 1.99
N ASN A 240 23.29 -7.86 1.39
CA ASN A 240 24.29 -6.82 1.65
C ASN A 240 24.33 -5.72 0.56
N SER A 241 23.31 -5.61 -0.29
CA SER A 241 23.23 -4.50 -1.26
C SER A 241 22.73 -3.21 -0.59
N SER A 242 23.55 -2.15 -0.62
CA SER A 242 23.18 -0.81 -0.14
C SER A 242 22.00 -0.22 -0.94
N GLU A 243 21.95 -0.48 -2.25
CA GLU A 243 20.86 -0.07 -3.15
C GLU A 243 19.53 -0.73 -2.75
N VAL A 244 19.50 -2.06 -2.57
CA VAL A 244 18.27 -2.78 -2.20
C VAL A 244 17.78 -2.39 -0.80
N LEU A 245 18.70 -2.18 0.16
CA LEU A 245 18.35 -1.65 1.48
C LEU A 245 17.82 -0.21 1.43
N THR A 246 18.29 0.61 0.49
CA THR A 246 17.77 1.97 0.26
C THR A 246 16.35 1.90 -0.29
N LEU A 247 16.08 1.06 -1.29
CA LEU A 247 14.73 0.81 -1.81
C LEU A 247 13.79 0.28 -0.72
N ARG A 248 14.28 -0.62 0.16
CA ARG A 248 13.52 -1.10 1.33
C ARG A 248 13.15 0.05 2.27
N GLY A 249 14.10 0.94 2.55
CA GLY A 249 13.88 2.16 3.32
C GLY A 249 12.83 3.08 2.68
N LEU A 250 12.89 3.28 1.36
CA LEU A 250 11.97 4.12 0.60
C LEU A 250 10.53 3.58 0.67
N ILE A 251 10.31 2.29 0.42
CA ILE A 251 8.97 1.68 0.51
C ILE A 251 8.41 1.82 1.93
N LEU A 252 9.23 1.60 2.96
CA LEU A 252 8.82 1.75 4.36
C LEU A 252 8.51 3.21 4.71
N PHE A 253 9.21 4.17 4.13
CA PHE A 253 8.91 5.60 4.27
C PHE A 253 7.56 5.94 3.63
N LEU A 254 7.38 5.62 2.35
CA LEU A 254 6.13 5.90 1.60
C LEU A 254 4.91 5.19 2.20
N THR A 255 5.10 4.03 2.84
CA THR A 255 4.04 3.31 3.58
C THR A 255 3.93 3.71 5.07
N ASN A 256 4.45 4.88 5.46
CA ASN A 256 4.35 5.47 6.81
C ASN A 256 4.94 4.60 7.96
N GLN A 257 5.88 3.71 7.67
CA GLN A 257 6.63 2.91 8.65
C GLN A 257 7.97 3.57 9.01
N ILE A 258 7.92 4.85 9.39
CA ILE A 258 9.06 5.75 9.58
C ILE A 258 10.22 5.14 10.40
N PRO A 259 10.01 4.52 11.58
CA PRO A 259 11.13 3.99 12.38
C PRO A 259 11.91 2.87 11.67
N LYS A 260 11.19 2.01 10.93
CA LYS A 260 11.81 0.93 10.13
C LYS A 260 12.52 1.51 8.90
N ALA A 261 11.97 2.55 8.28
CA ALA A 261 12.60 3.25 7.16
C ALA A 261 13.97 3.83 7.56
N ILE A 262 14.04 4.49 8.73
CA ILE A 262 15.29 5.00 9.31
C ILE A 262 16.29 3.85 9.53
N GLN A 263 15.85 2.72 10.12
CA GLN A 263 16.72 1.57 10.37
C GLN A 263 17.35 1.01 9.08
N HIS A 264 16.57 0.84 8.01
CA HIS A 264 17.09 0.33 6.74
C HIS A 264 17.99 1.33 6.01
N ALA A 265 17.65 2.62 6.00
CA ALA A 265 18.52 3.66 5.41
C ALA A 265 19.85 3.79 6.16
N GLN A 266 19.85 3.67 7.50
CA GLN A 266 21.07 3.56 8.30
C GLN A 266 21.85 2.28 8.02
N GLN A 267 21.18 1.15 7.76
CA GLN A 267 21.86 -0.10 7.42
C GLN A 267 22.56 0.00 6.05
N ALA A 268 21.92 0.59 5.05
CA ALA A 268 22.55 0.89 3.76
C ALA A 268 23.84 1.73 3.95
N LEU A 269 23.77 2.81 4.74
CA LEU A 269 24.92 3.67 5.06
C LEU A 269 26.01 3.00 5.92
N ARG A 270 25.71 1.91 6.63
CA ARG A 270 26.72 1.11 7.35
C ARG A 270 27.51 0.18 6.42
N LEU A 271 26.89 -0.26 5.32
CA LEU A 271 27.57 -1.07 4.30
C LEU A 271 28.33 -0.20 3.30
N ASP A 272 27.75 0.93 2.92
CA ASP A 272 28.32 1.91 2.01
C ASP A 272 28.09 3.33 2.56
N PRO A 273 29.07 3.91 3.27
CA PRO A 273 28.98 5.27 3.80
C PRO A 273 28.78 6.36 2.73
N ASP A 274 29.16 6.08 1.48
CA ASP A 274 29.11 7.01 0.35
C ASP A 274 27.86 6.83 -0.54
N CYS A 275 26.97 5.92 -0.16
CA CYS A 275 25.64 5.74 -0.74
C CYS A 275 24.80 7.03 -0.63
N THR A 276 24.93 7.89 -1.64
CA THR A 276 24.26 9.18 -1.70
C THR A 276 22.73 9.07 -1.69
N PRO A 277 22.09 8.10 -2.39
CA PRO A 277 20.65 7.86 -2.28
C PRO A 277 20.20 7.54 -0.85
N ALA A 278 20.90 6.66 -0.12
CA ALA A 278 20.59 6.35 1.27
C ALA A 278 20.73 7.58 2.19
N ARG A 279 21.76 8.41 1.95
CA ARG A 279 22.03 9.64 2.70
C ARG A 279 20.95 10.71 2.49
N GLN A 280 20.49 10.87 1.25
CA GLN A 280 19.39 11.77 0.88
C GLN A 280 18.06 11.29 1.48
N LEU A 281 17.75 10.01 1.30
CA LEU A 281 16.56 9.37 1.88
C LEU A 281 16.52 9.53 3.41
N LEU A 282 17.61 9.25 4.12
CA LEU A 282 17.65 9.38 5.59
C LEU A 282 17.45 10.83 6.07
N ARG A 283 17.93 11.83 5.31
CA ARG A 283 17.64 13.24 5.61
C ARG A 283 16.15 13.56 5.41
N ARG A 284 15.59 13.16 4.26
CA ARG A 284 14.18 13.39 3.90
C ARG A 284 13.22 12.72 4.89
N ILE A 285 13.48 11.47 5.30
CA ILE A 285 12.68 10.76 6.31
C ILE A 285 12.62 11.56 7.62
N LYS A 286 13.78 11.97 8.14
CA LYS A 286 13.87 12.70 9.42
C LYS A 286 13.19 14.06 9.39
N GLU A 287 13.30 14.77 8.26
CA GLU A 287 12.69 16.09 8.13
C GLU A 287 11.16 16.00 8.03
N VAL A 288 10.64 15.04 7.25
CA VAL A 288 9.21 14.77 7.17
C VAL A 288 8.66 14.28 8.51
N GLU A 289 9.41 13.47 9.27
CA GLU A 289 9.03 13.06 10.62
C GLU A 289 8.92 14.26 11.58
N ARG A 290 9.94 15.15 11.58
CA ARG A 290 9.97 16.38 12.39
C ARG A 290 8.77 17.28 12.09
N ILE A 291 8.58 17.65 10.83
CA ILE A 291 7.52 18.56 10.39
C ILE A 291 6.13 17.96 10.69
N LYS A 292 5.92 16.66 10.42
CA LYS A 292 4.66 15.97 10.72
C LYS A 292 4.32 16.05 12.21
N GLU A 293 5.28 15.79 13.11
CA GLU A 293 5.00 15.85 14.54
C GLU A 293 4.79 17.30 15.04
N GLU A 294 5.45 18.29 14.43
CA GLU A 294 5.15 19.70 14.66
C GLU A 294 3.70 20.05 14.25
N GLY A 295 3.27 19.65 13.06
CA GLY A 295 1.86 19.76 12.62
C GLY A 295 0.88 19.06 13.58
N ASN A 296 1.22 17.85 14.04
CA ASN A 296 0.42 17.12 15.03
C ASN A 296 0.32 17.86 16.38
N THR A 297 1.39 18.51 16.84
CA THR A 297 1.36 19.28 18.10
C THR A 297 0.54 20.56 17.96
N PHE A 298 0.67 21.30 16.85
CA PHE A 298 -0.19 22.46 16.57
C PHE A 298 -1.67 22.09 16.46
N PHE A 299 -1.99 20.98 15.79
CA PHE A 299 -3.38 20.49 15.67
C PHE A 299 -3.97 20.14 17.03
N LYS A 300 -3.21 19.45 17.90
CA LYS A 300 -3.62 19.12 19.28
C LYS A 300 -3.76 20.37 20.16
N ALA A 301 -2.95 21.40 19.92
CA ALA A 301 -3.03 22.69 20.59
C ALA A 301 -4.15 23.62 20.05
N GLY A 302 -4.93 23.19 19.05
CA GLY A 302 -5.97 24.02 18.41
C GLY A 302 -5.42 25.12 17.50
N ARG A 303 -4.11 25.17 17.26
CA ARG A 303 -3.43 26.12 16.37
C ARG A 303 -3.53 25.64 14.92
N LEU A 304 -4.76 25.59 14.42
CA LEU A 304 -5.11 24.89 13.18
C LEU A 304 -4.41 25.47 11.93
N GLY A 305 -4.24 26.80 11.85
CA GLY A 305 -3.56 27.42 10.70
C GLY A 305 -2.10 26.96 10.57
N GLU A 306 -1.35 27.00 11.67
CA GLU A 306 0.04 26.52 11.71
C GLU A 306 0.14 25.01 11.50
N ALA A 307 -0.87 24.24 11.92
CA ALA A 307 -0.96 22.82 11.59
C ALA A 307 -1.11 22.59 10.07
N VAL A 308 -1.96 23.38 9.39
CA VAL A 308 -2.14 23.32 7.93
C VAL A 308 -0.84 23.66 7.20
N GLU A 309 -0.12 24.71 7.63
CA GLU A 309 1.18 25.07 7.07
C GLU A 309 2.22 23.95 7.22
N ARG A 310 2.43 23.41 8.43
CA ARG A 310 3.41 22.34 8.65
C ARG A 310 3.03 21.08 7.87
N TYR A 311 1.75 20.70 7.81
CA TYR A 311 1.34 19.59 6.95
C TYR A 311 1.61 19.89 5.46
N GLY A 312 1.50 21.15 5.01
CA GLY A 312 1.93 21.58 3.68
C GLY A 312 3.42 21.36 3.42
N GLU A 313 4.30 21.83 4.31
CA GLU A 313 5.75 21.61 4.20
C GLU A 313 6.12 20.12 4.22
N ALA A 314 5.43 19.30 5.02
CA ALA A 314 5.63 17.85 5.03
C ALA A 314 5.22 17.22 3.68
N LEU A 315 4.14 17.69 3.06
CA LEU A 315 3.69 17.26 1.74
C LEU A 315 4.65 17.72 0.62
N GLU A 316 5.27 18.89 0.72
CA GLU A 316 6.33 19.32 -0.20
C GLU A 316 7.59 18.46 -0.07
N ALA A 317 8.03 18.17 1.17
CA ALA A 317 9.19 17.33 1.44
C ALA A 317 8.98 15.84 1.07
N ILE A 318 7.72 15.36 1.00
CA ILE A 318 7.39 14.08 0.37
C ILE A 318 7.30 14.23 -1.15
N GLY A 319 6.78 15.34 -1.67
CA GLY A 319 6.53 15.51 -3.09
C GLY A 319 5.47 14.55 -3.63
N GLU A 320 5.35 14.52 -4.96
CA GLU A 320 4.28 13.82 -5.70
C GLU A 320 4.79 13.10 -6.96
N ALA A 321 6.08 12.81 -7.02
CA ALA A 321 6.69 12.15 -8.16
C ALA A 321 6.03 10.80 -8.46
N GLN A 322 5.61 10.58 -9.71
CA GLN A 322 4.98 9.33 -10.12
C GLN A 322 5.92 8.12 -9.93
N SER A 323 7.24 8.30 -10.04
CA SER A 323 8.25 7.29 -9.74
C SER A 323 8.23 6.81 -8.28
N GLU A 324 7.69 7.60 -7.35
CA GLU A 324 7.47 7.24 -5.95
C GLU A 324 5.97 6.97 -5.64
N GLY A 325 5.18 6.62 -6.67
CA GLY A 325 3.75 6.31 -6.51
C GLY A 325 2.95 7.50 -5.97
N GLY A 326 3.30 8.72 -6.38
CA GLY A 326 2.65 9.95 -5.92
C GLY A 326 2.88 10.26 -4.44
N GLY A 327 3.97 9.77 -3.83
CA GLY A 327 4.24 9.93 -2.40
C GLY A 327 3.51 8.93 -1.49
N GLY A 328 2.65 8.08 -2.07
CA GLY A 328 2.06 6.91 -1.42
C GLY A 328 1.17 7.17 -0.20
N PRO A 329 0.91 6.11 0.61
CA PRO A 329 0.04 6.18 1.78
C PRO A 329 0.45 7.23 2.81
N LEU A 330 1.74 7.56 2.94
CA LEU A 330 2.22 8.64 3.80
C LEU A 330 1.69 10.01 3.33
N ARG A 331 1.74 10.31 2.02
CA ARG A 331 1.16 11.54 1.46
C ARG A 331 -0.36 11.56 1.69
N ALA A 332 -1.05 10.45 1.46
CA ALA A 332 -2.49 10.33 1.69
C ALA A 332 -2.88 10.65 3.15
N VAL A 333 -2.16 10.08 4.13
CA VAL A 333 -2.39 10.36 5.57
C VAL A 333 -2.21 11.84 5.90
N LEU A 334 -1.20 12.51 5.33
CA LEU A 334 -0.95 13.92 5.56
C LEU A 334 -1.97 14.85 4.89
N LEU A 335 -2.42 14.51 3.68
CA LEU A 335 -3.53 15.19 3.01
C LEU A 335 -4.82 15.08 3.85
N SER A 336 -5.16 13.89 4.35
CA SER A 336 -6.30 13.69 5.24
C SER A 336 -6.20 14.48 6.56
N ASN A 337 -5.00 14.58 7.14
CA ASN A 337 -4.75 15.41 8.32
C ASN A 337 -4.91 16.92 8.03
N ARG A 338 -4.38 17.39 6.89
CA ARG A 338 -4.48 18.80 6.45
C ARG A 338 -5.92 19.19 6.12
N ALA A 339 -6.64 18.36 5.38
CA ALA A 339 -8.07 18.50 5.14
C ALA A 339 -8.88 18.59 6.44
N THR A 340 -8.57 17.75 7.43
CA THR A 340 -9.26 17.77 8.73
C THR A 340 -9.01 19.09 9.49
N ALA A 341 -7.82 19.70 9.33
CA ALA A 341 -7.50 20.99 9.92
C ALA A 341 -8.17 22.17 9.18
N GLN A 342 -8.16 22.15 7.84
CA GLN A 342 -8.84 23.12 6.97
C GLN A 342 -10.37 23.10 7.18
N PHE A 343 -10.98 21.91 7.29
CA PHE A 343 -12.40 21.75 7.59
C PHE A 343 -12.79 22.43 8.92
N LYS A 344 -11.97 22.25 9.97
CA LYS A 344 -12.16 22.93 11.26
C LYS A 344 -11.97 24.45 11.18
N LEU A 345 -11.21 24.94 10.20
CA LEU A 345 -11.07 26.37 9.87
C LEU A 345 -12.18 26.89 8.94
N LYS A 346 -13.18 26.07 8.59
CA LYS A 346 -14.24 26.37 7.60
C LYS A 346 -13.71 26.70 6.19
N GLN A 347 -12.53 26.19 5.84
CA GLN A 347 -11.98 26.21 4.49
C GLN A 347 -12.46 24.95 3.77
N LEU A 348 -13.67 24.97 3.21
CA LEU A 348 -14.35 23.77 2.69
C LEU A 348 -13.74 23.28 1.37
N GLU A 349 -13.45 24.19 0.44
CA GLU A 349 -12.94 23.88 -0.88
C GLU A 349 -11.52 23.29 -0.84
N PRO A 350 -10.52 23.88 -0.14
CA PRO A 350 -9.20 23.28 0.00
C PRO A 350 -9.23 21.94 0.73
N ALA A 351 -10.13 21.78 1.72
CA ALA A 351 -10.32 20.51 2.42
C ALA A 351 -10.90 19.43 1.50
N LEU A 352 -11.78 19.80 0.57
CA LEU A 352 -12.35 18.88 -0.43
C LEU A 352 -11.28 18.43 -1.44
N GLU A 353 -10.45 19.36 -1.92
CA GLU A 353 -9.30 19.09 -2.80
C GLU A 353 -8.32 18.12 -2.14
N ASP A 354 -7.86 18.42 -0.92
CA ASP A 354 -6.95 17.56 -0.16
C ASP A 354 -7.54 16.17 0.10
N THR A 355 -8.84 16.10 0.41
CA THR A 355 -9.48 14.81 0.67
C THR A 355 -9.63 13.97 -0.60
N ASN A 356 -9.93 14.60 -1.74
CA ASN A 356 -9.94 13.93 -3.04
C ASN A 356 -8.55 13.44 -3.44
N ALA A 357 -7.50 14.25 -3.23
CA ALA A 357 -6.11 13.85 -3.46
C ALA A 357 -5.68 12.69 -2.52
N SER A 358 -6.12 12.71 -1.26
CA SER A 358 -5.91 11.61 -0.31
C SER A 358 -6.56 10.31 -0.80
N LEU A 359 -7.79 10.37 -1.32
CA LEU A 359 -8.55 9.20 -1.76
C LEU A 359 -8.08 8.68 -3.13
N ALA A 360 -7.48 9.52 -3.97
CA ALA A 360 -6.81 9.07 -5.18
C ALA A 360 -5.57 8.19 -4.89
N LEU A 361 -4.90 8.42 -3.75
CA LEU A 361 -3.71 7.67 -3.30
C LEU A 361 -4.05 6.48 -2.38
N ASN A 362 -5.11 6.60 -1.59
CA ASN A 362 -5.61 5.54 -0.72
C ASN A 362 -7.16 5.58 -0.68
N PRO A 363 -7.85 4.92 -1.62
CA PRO A 363 -9.31 4.95 -1.73
C PRO A 363 -10.03 4.45 -0.48
N ASP A 364 -9.47 3.45 0.18
CA ASP A 364 -10.07 2.76 1.33
C ASP A 364 -9.79 3.49 2.66
N SER A 365 -9.31 4.73 2.63
CA SER A 365 -9.03 5.51 3.85
C SER A 365 -10.31 6.00 4.53
N TYR A 366 -10.82 5.26 5.52
CA TYR A 366 -12.03 5.65 6.28
C TYR A 366 -11.95 7.07 6.87
N LYS A 367 -10.76 7.52 7.25
CA LYS A 367 -10.54 8.87 7.80
C LYS A 367 -10.72 9.96 6.76
N ALA A 368 -10.24 9.72 5.52
CA ALA A 368 -10.44 10.63 4.41
C ALA A 368 -11.91 10.60 3.96
N LEU A 369 -12.50 9.42 3.73
CA LEU A 369 -13.93 9.27 3.40
C LEU A 369 -14.83 10.00 4.41
N ARG A 370 -14.64 9.76 5.71
CA ARG A 370 -15.40 10.44 6.78
C ARG A 370 -15.20 11.97 6.78
N THR A 371 -14.00 12.45 6.45
CA THR A 371 -13.74 13.90 6.35
C THR A 371 -14.44 14.49 5.12
N ARG A 372 -14.41 13.81 3.97
CA ARG A 372 -15.12 14.23 2.75
C ARG A 372 -16.63 14.27 2.97
N ALA A 373 -17.18 13.25 3.61
CA ALA A 373 -18.60 13.17 3.95
C ALA A 373 -19.06 14.36 4.82
N ARG A 374 -18.23 14.77 5.79
CA ARG A 374 -18.49 15.96 6.65
C ARG A 374 -18.41 17.27 5.87
N ILE A 375 -17.51 17.39 4.91
CA ILE A 375 -17.44 18.55 3.99
C ILE A 375 -18.71 18.58 3.12
N HIS A 376 -19.12 17.45 2.55
CA HIS A 376 -20.36 17.34 1.76
C HIS A 376 -21.61 17.67 2.57
N LEU A 377 -21.67 17.37 3.88
CA LEU A 377 -22.78 17.82 4.74
C LEU A 377 -22.84 19.35 4.88
N GLU A 378 -21.72 20.03 5.05
CA GLU A 378 -21.67 21.50 5.15
C GLU A 378 -21.97 22.18 3.80
N LEU A 379 -21.69 21.50 2.69
CA LEU A 379 -22.05 21.93 1.33
C LEU A 379 -23.48 21.52 0.91
N GLU A 380 -24.28 20.92 1.79
CA GLU A 380 -25.63 20.37 1.52
C GLU A 380 -25.70 19.28 0.42
N HIS A 381 -24.55 18.68 0.06
CA HIS A 381 -24.45 17.54 -0.86
C HIS A 381 -24.79 16.23 -0.15
N PHE A 382 -26.03 16.10 0.33
CA PHE A 382 -26.43 15.01 1.24
C PHE A 382 -26.29 13.60 0.65
N GLU A 383 -26.43 13.43 -0.67
CA GLU A 383 -26.24 12.14 -1.35
C GLU A 383 -24.78 11.67 -1.33
N ASP A 384 -23.86 12.60 -1.62
CA ASP A 384 -22.41 12.35 -1.56
C ASP A 384 -21.99 12.03 -0.12
N ALA A 385 -22.49 12.79 0.86
CA ALA A 385 -22.21 12.57 2.26
C ALA A 385 -22.64 11.19 2.76
N VAL A 386 -23.85 10.74 2.45
CA VAL A 386 -24.33 9.40 2.85
C VAL A 386 -23.51 8.29 2.19
N ARG A 387 -23.16 8.45 0.90
CA ARG A 387 -22.30 7.51 0.18
C ARG A 387 -20.91 7.39 0.82
N ASP A 388 -20.26 8.51 1.09
CA ASP A 388 -18.92 8.52 1.69
C ASP A 388 -18.91 8.01 3.15
N PHE A 389 -19.93 8.34 3.97
CA PHE A 389 -20.01 7.78 5.31
C PHE A 389 -20.22 6.26 5.32
N LYS A 390 -20.98 5.72 4.36
CA LYS A 390 -21.16 4.25 4.24
C LYS A 390 -19.88 3.56 3.81
N ALA A 391 -19.18 4.10 2.82
CA ALA A 391 -17.86 3.61 2.43
C ALA A 391 -16.84 3.71 3.59
N ALA A 392 -16.88 4.79 4.38
CA ALA A 392 -16.06 4.93 5.58
C ALA A 392 -16.39 3.88 6.66
N GLN A 393 -17.67 3.52 6.82
CA GLN A 393 -18.08 2.48 7.77
C GLN A 393 -17.58 1.10 7.33
N GLU A 394 -17.79 0.74 6.05
CA GLU A 394 -17.38 -0.55 5.47
C GLU A 394 -15.86 -0.74 5.55
N SER A 395 -15.09 0.29 5.17
CA SER A 395 -13.63 0.30 5.34
C SER A 395 -13.21 0.15 6.80
N ALA A 396 -13.80 0.91 7.74
CA ALA A 396 -13.44 0.83 9.15
C ALA A 396 -13.76 -0.53 9.78
N GLU A 397 -14.84 -1.19 9.35
CA GLU A 397 -15.20 -2.56 9.74
C GLU A 397 -14.21 -3.60 9.18
N GLY A 398 -13.77 -3.45 7.93
CA GLY A 398 -12.78 -4.32 7.30
C GLY A 398 -11.37 -4.20 7.90
N ASP A 399 -10.92 -2.99 8.23
CA ASP A 399 -9.58 -2.69 8.80
C ASP A 399 -9.41 -3.14 10.27
N GLY A 400 -10.45 -3.70 10.91
CA GLY A 400 -10.41 -4.05 12.33
C GLY A 400 -10.33 -2.83 13.26
N THR A 401 -10.88 -1.69 12.82
CA THR A 401 -10.88 -0.44 13.59
C THR A 401 -11.64 -0.61 14.91
N ALA A 402 -11.22 0.11 15.95
CA ALA A 402 -11.86 0.06 17.26
C ALA A 402 -13.39 0.26 17.16
N MET A 403 -14.17 -0.65 17.75
CA MET A 403 -15.64 -0.67 17.65
C MET A 403 -16.31 0.66 18.05
N GLY A 404 -15.67 1.45 18.93
CA GLY A 404 -16.13 2.80 19.28
C GLY A 404 -16.06 3.80 18.12
N GLU A 405 -15.02 3.75 17.27
CA GLU A 405 -14.94 4.58 16.07
C GLU A 405 -15.96 4.12 15.01
N VAL A 406 -16.10 2.81 14.80
CA VAL A 406 -17.12 2.24 13.89
C VAL A 406 -18.53 2.68 14.29
N ARG A 407 -18.88 2.58 15.59
CA ARG A 407 -20.16 3.09 16.11
C ARG A 407 -20.32 4.59 15.87
N SER A 408 -19.26 5.37 16.08
CA SER A 408 -19.27 6.83 15.86
C SER A 408 -19.48 7.18 14.38
N ILE A 409 -18.97 6.39 13.44
CA ILE A 409 -19.25 6.53 12.00
C ILE A 409 -20.70 6.15 11.70
N ALA A 410 -21.21 5.03 12.25
CA ALA A 410 -22.60 4.60 12.06
C ALA A 410 -23.63 5.62 12.61
N GLU A 411 -23.27 6.37 13.66
CA GLU A 411 -24.06 7.52 14.13
C GLU A 411 -24.03 8.71 13.17
N GLU A 412 -22.91 8.96 12.49
CA GLU A 412 -22.79 9.98 11.43
C GLU A 412 -23.54 9.57 10.16
N VAL A 413 -23.51 8.29 9.75
CA VAL A 413 -24.35 7.71 8.68
C VAL A 413 -25.82 8.01 8.94
N LYS A 414 -26.35 7.63 10.12
CA LYS A 414 -27.76 7.85 10.47
C LYS A 414 -28.16 9.33 10.43
N LYS A 415 -27.29 10.23 10.90
CA LYS A 415 -27.52 11.69 10.84
C LYS A 415 -27.57 12.17 9.39
N ALA A 416 -26.63 11.73 8.55
CA ALA A 416 -26.60 12.08 7.13
C ALA A 416 -27.83 11.53 6.37
N GLU A 417 -28.29 10.31 6.68
CA GLU A 417 -29.50 9.73 6.10
C GLU A 417 -30.76 10.50 6.48
N VAL A 418 -30.89 10.94 7.74
CA VAL A 418 -31.99 11.80 8.18
C VAL A 418 -31.96 13.16 7.46
N LEU A 419 -30.78 13.75 7.26
CA LEU A 419 -30.63 15.00 6.51
C LEU A 419 -30.98 14.83 5.02
N LEU A 420 -30.48 13.78 4.37
CA LEU A 420 -30.80 13.44 2.98
C LEU A 420 -32.30 13.18 2.78
N LYS A 421 -32.93 12.48 3.73
CA LYS A 421 -34.37 12.27 3.73
C LYS A 421 -35.11 13.59 3.84
N ARG A 422 -34.70 14.45 4.78
CA ARG A 422 -35.27 15.79 4.99
C ARG A 422 -35.08 16.73 3.80
N SER A 423 -33.99 16.61 3.04
CA SER A 423 -33.78 17.40 1.82
C SER A 423 -34.63 16.91 0.63
N LYS A 424 -35.03 15.63 0.65
CA LYS A 424 -35.93 15.02 -0.35
C LYS A 424 -37.42 15.17 -0.01
N THR A 425 -37.78 15.27 1.27
CA THR A 425 -39.17 15.56 1.67
C THR A 425 -39.57 16.96 1.22
N LYS A 426 -40.73 17.07 0.57
CA LYS A 426 -41.35 18.33 0.15
C LYS A 426 -41.54 19.25 1.37
N ASP A 427 -40.98 20.47 1.35
CA ASP A 427 -41.25 21.42 2.43
C ASP A 427 -42.64 22.07 2.26
N TYR A 428 -43.66 21.48 2.87
CA TYR A 428 -45.04 21.94 2.80
C TYR A 428 -45.25 23.39 3.29
N TYR A 429 -44.43 23.89 4.22
CA TYR A 429 -44.51 25.29 4.66
C TYR A 429 -43.98 26.24 3.59
N LYS A 430 -42.89 25.85 2.91
CA LYS A 430 -42.32 26.59 1.78
C LYS A 430 -43.27 26.57 0.57
N ILE A 431 -43.94 25.44 0.33
CA ILE A 431 -44.99 25.28 -0.70
C ILE A 431 -46.18 26.22 -0.45
N LEU A 432 -46.66 26.35 0.79
CA LEU A 432 -47.72 27.29 1.14
C LEU A 432 -47.22 28.74 1.39
N ASN A 433 -45.92 29.00 1.23
CA ASN A 433 -45.27 30.29 1.47
C ASN A 433 -45.60 30.89 2.85
N ILE A 434 -45.39 30.09 3.90
CA ILE A 434 -45.63 30.43 5.31
C ILE A 434 -44.46 29.98 6.20
N ALA A 435 -44.31 30.63 7.36
CA ALA A 435 -43.30 30.25 8.35
C ALA A 435 -43.69 28.94 9.09
N ARG A 436 -42.72 28.20 9.64
CA ARG A 436 -42.98 26.91 10.31
C ARG A 436 -43.74 27.05 11.63
N ASP A 437 -43.55 28.18 12.31
CA ASP A 437 -44.22 28.61 13.54
C ASP A 437 -45.58 29.29 13.29
N CYS A 438 -46.08 29.29 12.06
CA CYS A 438 -47.37 29.91 11.71
C CYS A 438 -48.55 29.32 12.50
N ALA A 439 -49.54 30.17 12.75
CA ALA A 439 -50.80 29.77 13.38
C ALA A 439 -51.69 29.01 12.39
N ASP A 440 -52.53 28.08 12.87
CA ASP A 440 -53.42 27.26 12.01
C ASP A 440 -54.38 28.09 11.13
N SER A 441 -54.69 29.33 11.55
CA SER A 441 -55.48 30.26 10.76
C SER A 441 -54.74 30.77 9.51
N GLU A 442 -53.41 30.80 9.53
CA GLU A 442 -52.55 31.27 8.45
C GLU A 442 -52.36 30.20 7.39
N ILE A 443 -52.20 28.92 7.79
CA ILE A 443 -52.21 27.76 6.89
C ILE A 443 -53.48 27.77 6.02
N LYS A 444 -54.64 27.96 6.64
CA LYS A 444 -55.95 28.06 5.96
C LYS A 444 -56.07 29.29 5.06
N LYS A 445 -55.45 30.42 5.41
CA LYS A 445 -55.44 31.64 4.57
C LYS A 445 -54.52 31.49 3.37
N ALA A 446 -53.33 30.92 3.59
CA ALA A 446 -52.32 30.70 2.57
C ALA A 446 -52.80 29.70 1.51
N TYR A 447 -53.31 28.54 1.93
CA TYR A 447 -53.88 27.56 1.00
C TYR A 447 -54.97 28.15 0.11
N ARG A 448 -55.91 28.94 0.66
CA ARG A 448 -56.93 29.62 -0.16
C ARG A 448 -56.35 30.61 -1.16
N ARG A 449 -55.27 31.31 -0.81
CA ARG A 449 -54.60 32.28 -1.69
C ARG A 449 -53.92 31.56 -2.85
N GLU A 450 -53.06 30.59 -2.56
CA GLU A 450 -52.27 29.89 -3.58
C GLU A 450 -53.16 29.00 -4.46
N SER A 451 -54.18 28.34 -3.89
CA SER A 451 -55.15 27.54 -4.66
C SER A 451 -55.98 28.37 -5.63
N LEU A 452 -56.27 29.64 -5.32
CA LEU A 452 -56.97 30.55 -6.23
C LEU A 452 -56.10 31.00 -7.41
N ILE A 453 -54.78 30.97 -7.26
CA ILE A 453 -53.78 31.33 -8.28
C ILE A 453 -53.50 30.12 -9.18
N HIS A 454 -53.33 28.94 -8.59
CA HIS A 454 -52.97 27.71 -9.30
C HIS A 454 -54.17 26.84 -9.73
N HIS A 455 -55.40 27.32 -9.61
CA HIS A 455 -56.60 26.53 -9.98
C HIS A 455 -56.59 26.14 -11.47
N PRO A 456 -56.81 24.85 -11.83
CA PRO A 456 -56.80 24.39 -13.23
C PRO A 456 -57.74 25.20 -14.14
N ASP A 457 -58.98 25.40 -13.72
CA ASP A 457 -60.01 26.17 -14.47
C ASP A 457 -59.65 27.65 -14.74
N LYS A 458 -58.60 28.17 -14.09
CA LYS A 458 -58.10 29.54 -14.30
C LYS A 458 -56.82 29.60 -15.13
N GLY A 459 -56.44 28.50 -15.77
CA GLY A 459 -55.16 28.36 -16.47
C GLY A 459 -53.97 28.16 -15.52
N GLY A 460 -54.25 27.70 -14.29
CA GLY A 460 -53.24 27.38 -13.29
C GLY A 460 -52.54 26.05 -13.56
N ASP A 461 -51.36 25.90 -12.96
CA ASP A 461 -50.54 24.71 -13.01
C ASP A 461 -51.13 23.59 -12.13
N GLU A 462 -51.65 22.53 -12.78
CA GLU A 462 -52.34 21.41 -12.13
C GLU A 462 -51.42 20.61 -11.19
N GLU A 463 -50.12 20.51 -11.49
CA GLU A 463 -49.16 19.83 -10.62
C GLU A 463 -48.91 20.64 -9.34
N LYS A 464 -48.75 21.96 -9.47
CA LYS A 464 -48.67 22.86 -8.31
C LYS A 464 -49.96 22.83 -7.49
N PHE A 465 -51.13 22.77 -8.11
CA PHE A 465 -52.41 22.66 -7.40
C PHE A 465 -52.51 21.37 -6.57
N LYS A 466 -52.06 20.23 -7.12
CA LYS A 466 -51.96 18.95 -6.39
C LYS A 466 -51.02 19.05 -5.20
N ILE A 467 -49.82 19.62 -5.39
CA ILE A 467 -48.81 19.79 -4.32
C ILE A 467 -49.27 20.77 -3.23
N LEU A 468 -50.01 21.83 -3.59
CA LEU A 468 -50.64 22.75 -2.62
C LEU A 468 -51.75 22.07 -1.79
N THR A 469 -52.54 21.21 -2.43
CA THR A 469 -53.58 20.42 -1.77
C THR A 469 -52.97 19.42 -0.79
N GLU A 470 -51.94 18.69 -1.21
CA GLU A 470 -51.12 17.80 -0.39
C GLU A 470 -50.52 18.53 0.83
N ALA A 471 -49.90 19.70 0.61
CA ALA A 471 -49.34 20.52 1.68
C ALA A 471 -50.40 20.95 2.71
N TYR A 472 -51.60 21.31 2.24
CA TYR A 472 -52.70 21.69 3.13
C TYR A 472 -53.29 20.49 3.89
N THR A 473 -53.41 19.30 3.29
CA THR A 473 -53.95 18.13 4.01
C THR A 473 -53.02 17.64 5.12
N VAL A 474 -51.69 17.76 4.95
CA VAL A 474 -50.72 17.43 5.99
C VAL A 474 -50.64 18.52 7.06
N LEU A 475 -50.61 19.81 6.69
CA LEU A 475 -50.41 20.90 7.65
C LEU A 475 -51.68 21.38 8.37
N SER A 476 -52.88 21.11 7.84
CA SER A 476 -54.13 21.56 8.47
C SER A 476 -54.65 20.64 9.59
N ASP A 477 -54.11 19.43 9.70
CA ASP A 477 -54.37 18.49 10.79
C ASP A 477 -53.24 18.59 11.85
N PRO A 478 -53.54 18.86 13.13
CA PRO A 478 -52.50 19.02 14.16
C PRO A 478 -51.66 17.76 14.43
N GLN A 479 -52.19 16.56 14.20
CA GLN A 479 -51.43 15.32 14.38
C GLN A 479 -50.52 15.07 13.18
N ARG A 480 -51.02 15.22 11.95
CA ARG A 480 -50.22 15.08 10.71
C ARG A 480 -49.12 16.15 10.65
N ARG A 481 -49.45 17.42 10.95
CA ARG A 481 -48.49 18.53 11.10
C ARG A 481 -47.39 18.16 12.09
N ARG A 482 -47.75 17.63 13.28
CA ARG A 482 -46.78 17.21 14.29
C ARG A 482 -45.92 16.02 13.85
N ARG A 483 -46.48 15.01 13.15
CA ARG A 483 -45.69 13.89 12.60
C ARG A 483 -44.68 14.38 11.57
N TYR A 484 -45.13 15.22 10.64
CA TYR A 484 -44.31 15.88 9.63
C TYR A 484 -43.21 16.77 10.25
N ASP A 485 -43.53 17.58 11.26
CA ASP A 485 -42.56 18.41 12.00
C ASP A 485 -41.52 17.58 12.75
N MET A 486 -41.88 16.36 13.20
CA MET A 486 -40.95 15.40 13.81
C MET A 486 -40.18 14.54 12.79
N GLY A 487 -40.41 14.72 11.47
CA GLY A 487 -39.76 13.93 10.42
C GLY A 487 -40.20 12.46 10.37
N VAL A 488 -41.39 12.15 10.90
CA VAL A 488 -42.03 10.84 10.85
C VAL A 488 -42.82 10.74 9.54
N ASP A 489 -42.51 9.76 8.71
CA ASP A 489 -43.20 9.56 7.42
C ASP A 489 -44.64 9.13 7.65
N GLU A 490 -45.53 9.58 6.77
CA GLU A 490 -46.86 8.95 6.64
C GLU A 490 -46.81 7.70 5.75
N ASP A 491 -45.78 7.55 4.91
CA ASP A 491 -45.58 6.40 4.03
C ASP A 491 -45.05 5.14 4.77
N GLY A 492 -44.71 5.27 6.06
CA GLY A 492 -44.15 4.20 6.89
C GLY A 492 -45.18 3.22 7.49
N GLU A 493 -46.48 3.51 7.41
CA GLU A 493 -47.55 2.75 8.09
C GLU A 493 -48.30 1.77 7.15
N SER A 494 -47.61 1.15 6.18
CA SER A 494 -48.20 0.11 5.29
C SER A 494 -47.41 -1.20 5.27
N ALA A 495 -46.97 -1.67 6.45
CA ALA A 495 -46.35 -2.99 6.63
C ALA A 495 -46.47 -3.54 8.08
N GLY A 496 -47.66 -3.50 8.69
CA GLY A 496 -47.85 -4.01 10.06
C GLY A 496 -49.32 -4.12 10.48
N GLY A 497 -49.90 -5.31 10.32
CA GLY A 497 -51.34 -5.55 10.41
C GLY A 497 -52.06 -5.08 11.68
N GLY A 498 -53.20 -4.42 11.48
CA GLY A 498 -54.24 -4.13 12.45
C GLY A 498 -55.52 -3.79 11.70
N ALA A 499 -56.48 -4.72 11.64
CA ALA A 499 -57.70 -4.53 10.86
C ALA A 499 -58.73 -3.71 11.65
N ASP A 500 -59.23 -2.63 11.06
CA ASP A 500 -60.43 -1.92 11.53
C ASP A 500 -61.31 -1.54 10.32
N PRO A 501 -62.46 -2.20 10.08
CA PRO A 501 -63.14 -2.18 8.78
C PRO A 501 -64.23 -1.10 8.69
N MET A 502 -63.87 0.19 8.79
CA MET A 502 -64.78 1.32 8.46
C MET A 502 -64.01 2.63 8.24
N MET A 503 -63.57 2.91 7.00
CA MET A 503 -63.41 4.27 6.44
C MET A 503 -63.18 4.23 4.91
N GLY A 504 -64.08 3.56 4.19
CA GLY A 504 -64.08 3.49 2.73
C GLY A 504 -65.05 4.48 2.10
N MET A 505 -64.83 5.79 2.25
CA MET A 505 -65.61 6.80 1.53
C MET A 505 -64.74 7.99 1.09
N GLN A 506 -64.46 8.05 -0.21
CA GLN A 506 -63.71 9.13 -0.83
C GLN A 506 -64.63 10.35 -1.01
N MET A 507 -64.86 11.08 0.08
CA MET A 507 -65.68 12.30 0.09
C MET A 507 -64.97 13.44 -0.65
N ASN A 508 -65.59 13.90 -1.74
CA ASN A 508 -65.06 14.95 -2.60
C ASN A 508 -65.20 16.34 -1.93
N LEU A 509 -64.11 16.84 -1.34
CA LEU A 509 -64.12 18.06 -0.52
C LEU A 509 -64.53 19.33 -1.30
N ALA A 510 -64.37 19.34 -2.62
CA ALA A 510 -64.84 20.44 -3.48
C ALA A 510 -66.37 20.61 -3.44
N GLU A 511 -67.10 19.50 -3.32
CA GLU A 511 -68.56 19.46 -3.36
C GLU A 511 -69.17 19.88 -2.01
N MET A 512 -68.52 19.49 -0.91
CA MET A 512 -68.88 19.91 0.45
C MET A 512 -68.72 21.43 0.67
N LEU A 513 -67.71 22.06 0.05
CA LEU A 513 -67.49 23.50 0.19
C LEU A 513 -68.56 24.34 -0.54
N ALA A 514 -69.08 23.84 -1.67
CA ALA A 514 -70.16 24.48 -2.42
C ALA A 514 -71.47 24.49 -1.62
N GLN A 515 -71.76 23.42 -0.87
CA GLN A 515 -72.99 23.30 -0.08
C GLN A 515 -73.03 24.23 1.15
N MET A 516 -71.86 24.58 1.70
CA MET A 516 -71.77 25.41 2.92
C MET A 516 -72.07 26.90 2.68
N GLN A 517 -72.09 27.37 1.43
CA GLN A 517 -72.35 28.78 1.08
C GLN A 517 -73.83 29.09 0.79
N GLY A 518 -74.71 28.07 0.81
CA GLY A 518 -76.11 28.17 0.34
C GLY A 518 -77.23 28.04 1.39
N GLY A 519 -76.92 27.98 2.70
CA GLY A 519 -77.90 27.67 3.75
C GLY A 519 -78.16 28.82 4.74
N ARG A 520 -79.35 29.44 4.69
CA ARG A 520 -79.75 30.58 5.55
C ARG A 520 -80.82 30.18 6.59
N GLY A 521 -80.49 30.29 7.88
CA GLY A 521 -81.45 30.38 9.00
C GLY A 521 -81.52 29.19 9.96
N GLY A 522 -81.75 29.44 11.27
CA GLY A 522 -81.96 28.40 12.29
C GLY A 522 -81.62 28.82 13.73
N PHE A 523 -82.65 29.16 14.51
CA PHE A 523 -82.65 29.80 15.84
C PHE A 523 -82.37 28.86 17.06
N GLY A 524 -81.75 29.38 18.14
CA GLY A 524 -81.83 28.87 19.55
C GLY A 524 -80.94 27.68 19.97
N GLY A 525 -80.52 27.48 21.24
CA GLY A 525 -80.63 28.28 22.49
C GLY A 525 -80.24 27.47 23.77
N PHE A 526 -79.92 28.15 24.89
CA PHE A 526 -79.63 27.62 26.27
C PHE A 526 -78.32 26.82 26.49
N SER A 527 -77.41 27.18 27.42
CA SER A 527 -77.40 27.06 28.92
C SER A 527 -77.01 25.65 29.42
N GLY A 528 -76.20 25.40 30.47
CA GLY A 528 -75.46 26.25 31.42
C GLY A 528 -75.20 25.53 32.77
N GLY A 529 -74.01 25.71 33.38
CA GLY A 529 -73.61 25.15 34.71
C GLY A 529 -72.96 23.75 34.69
N GLY A 530 -72.14 23.32 35.67
CA GLY A 530 -71.56 24.00 36.84
C GLY A 530 -71.03 23.01 37.91
N PHE A 531 -70.02 23.42 38.73
CA PHE A 531 -69.41 22.72 39.89
C PHE A 531 -68.69 21.37 39.61
N GLY A 532 -67.66 20.91 40.35
CA GLY A 532 -66.82 21.43 41.46
C GLY A 532 -65.54 20.52 41.53
N GLY A 533 -64.55 20.61 42.41
CA GLY A 533 -64.33 21.41 43.63
C GLY A 533 -63.51 20.60 44.66
N GLY A 534 -62.26 20.99 44.95
CA GLY A 534 -61.36 20.35 45.95
C GLY A 534 -60.36 19.31 45.38
N GLY A 535 -59.13 19.17 45.89
CA GLY A 535 -58.42 19.96 46.91
C GLY A 535 -56.92 19.57 47.03
N PHE A 536 -56.07 20.55 47.35
CA PHE A 536 -54.69 20.38 47.89
C PHE A 536 -54.76 20.03 49.40
N PRO A 537 -53.67 19.66 50.13
CA PRO A 537 -52.22 19.83 49.88
C PRO A 537 -51.39 18.52 50.07
N GLY A 538 -50.06 18.45 50.00
CA GLY A 538 -48.98 19.42 49.70
C GLY A 538 -47.60 18.88 50.14
N GLY A 539 -46.56 19.72 50.07
CA GLY A 539 -45.15 19.36 50.40
C GLY A 539 -44.44 18.63 49.25
N GLY A 540 -43.18 18.89 48.91
CA GLY A 540 -42.16 19.76 49.51
C GLY A 540 -40.79 19.31 48.97
N GLY A 541 -39.93 20.25 48.57
CA GLY A 541 -38.59 19.97 48.00
C GLY A 541 -37.61 19.27 48.96
N GLY A 542 -36.37 18.98 48.57
CA GLY A 542 -35.65 19.26 47.31
C GLY A 542 -34.13 19.10 47.51
N PHE A 543 -33.38 19.05 46.40
CA PHE A 543 -31.90 19.15 46.28
C PHE A 543 -30.96 18.09 46.92
N GLY A 544 -29.86 17.84 46.20
CA GLY A 544 -28.66 17.13 46.64
C GLY A 544 -28.53 15.69 46.10
N GLY A 545 -27.39 15.24 45.53
CA GLY A 545 -26.14 15.95 45.25
C GLY A 545 -24.91 15.04 45.26
N GLY A 546 -24.64 14.33 44.16
CA GLY A 546 -23.34 13.72 43.80
C GLY A 546 -22.77 12.60 44.69
N HIS A 547 -22.30 11.51 44.07
CA HIS A 547 -20.85 11.22 43.98
C HIS A 547 -20.55 10.04 43.02
N THR A 548 -19.31 10.03 42.56
CA THR A 548 -18.72 9.07 41.60
C THR A 548 -18.26 7.79 42.28
N HIS A 549 -18.33 6.65 41.58
CA HIS A 549 -17.40 5.53 41.76
C HIS A 549 -17.10 4.90 40.40
N GLY A 550 -15.82 4.72 40.10
CA GLY A 550 -15.36 3.92 38.97
C GLY A 550 -14.88 2.55 39.44
N PHE A 551 -14.85 1.59 38.54
CA PHE A 551 -14.09 0.35 38.71
C PHE A 551 -13.31 0.09 37.44
N GLY A 552 -12.03 -0.23 37.60
CA GLY A 552 -11.22 -0.84 36.56
C GLY A 552 -10.83 -2.26 36.99
N TYR A 553 -10.56 -3.09 35.99
CA TYR A 553 -9.56 -4.14 35.98
C TYR A 553 -8.97 -4.20 34.58
#